data_AF-A0A5J4TW77-F1
#
_entry.id   AF-A0A5J4TW77-F1
#
_cell.length_a   1.000
_cell.length_b   1.000
_cell.length_c   1.000
_cell.angle_alpha   90.00
_cell.angle_beta   90.00
_cell.angle_gamma   90.00
#
_symmetry.space_group_name_H-M   'P 1'
#
loop_
_entity.id
_entity.type
_entity.pdbx_description
1 polymer ?
#
loop_
_entity_poly.entity_id
_entity_poly.type
_entity_poly.pdbx_seq_one_letter_code
_entity_poly.pdbx_strand_id
1 'polypeptide(L)'
;MTQVETDTVLQNNEQFINASYNGMTILVRQSDGYINATQFYEQYNKRFRRLLITDHWKDYIKAETDELIDQSQNMQITDEKGFASKRAPPQIMYQINKGYDNQYKGYYVHPRLINYIAICISPKYAVIVRKIMDSINENSQ
;
A
#
# COMPACT_ATOMS: atom_id res chain seq x y z
N MET A 1 -0.35 23.19 8.41
CA MET A 1 0.02 21.79 8.15
C MET A 1 0.92 21.36 9.28
N THR A 2 0.46 20.47 10.14
CA THR A 2 1.28 19.94 11.25
C THR A 2 2.32 19.03 10.63
N GLN A 3 3.60 19.40 10.76
CA GLN A 3 4.72 18.57 10.35
C GLN A 3 4.66 17.31 11.22
N VAL A 4 4.32 16.18 10.61
CA VAL A 4 4.28 14.90 11.31
C VAL A 4 5.73 14.52 11.58
N GLU A 5 6.10 14.34 12.85
CA GLU A 5 7.40 13.82 13.24
C GLU A 5 7.59 12.45 12.59
N THR A 6 8.50 12.40 11.61
CA THR A 6 8.90 11.17 10.93
C THR A 6 10.07 10.56 11.68
N ASP A 7 9.79 9.60 12.55
CA ASP A 7 10.84 8.79 13.18
C ASP A 7 11.43 7.84 12.14
N THR A 8 12.70 8.09 11.78
CA THR A 8 13.46 7.23 10.88
C THR A 8 14.27 6.24 11.70
N VAL A 9 14.16 4.95 11.39
CA VAL A 9 14.91 3.88 12.06
C VAL A 9 15.70 3.06 11.04
N LEU A 10 16.96 2.80 11.33
CA LEU A 10 17.84 1.93 10.53
C LEU A 10 17.83 0.51 11.10
N GLN A 11 17.52 -0.48 10.26
CA GLN A 11 17.51 -1.89 10.63
C GLN A 11 18.07 -2.72 9.48
N ASN A 12 19.13 -3.51 9.74
CA ASN A 12 19.80 -4.33 8.73
C ASN A 12 20.13 -3.56 7.43
N ASN A 13 20.70 -2.36 7.56
CA ASN A 13 21.02 -1.42 6.47
C ASN A 13 19.82 -0.92 5.64
N GLU A 14 18.59 -1.15 6.11
CA GLU A 14 17.36 -0.62 5.53
C GLU A 14 16.79 0.48 6.42
N GLN A 15 16.32 1.58 5.82
CA GLN A 15 15.63 2.64 6.56
C GLN A 15 14.12 2.42 6.55
N PHE A 16 13.51 2.58 7.70
CA PHE A 16 12.06 2.55 7.89
C PHE A 16 11.60 3.88 8.47
N ILE A 17 10.44 4.36 8.04
CA ILE A 17 9.85 5.61 8.52
C ILE A 17 8.45 5.32 9.06
N ASN A 18 8.18 5.80 10.27
CA ASN A 18 6.82 5.95 10.75
C ASN A 18 6.23 7.23 10.14
N ALA A 19 5.19 7.08 9.32
CA ALA A 19 4.48 8.17 8.68
C ALA A 19 3.01 8.19 9.10
N SER A 20 2.34 9.35 8.94
CA SER A 20 0.90 9.46 9.16
C SER A 20 0.13 9.37 7.85
N TYR A 21 -0.83 8.48 7.80
CA TYR A 21 -1.80 8.35 6.72
C TYR A 21 -3.21 8.63 7.25
N ASN A 22 -3.73 9.84 6.99
CA ASN A 22 -5.05 10.28 7.48
C ASN A 22 -5.22 10.10 9.00
N GLY A 23 -4.18 10.41 9.77
CA GLY A 23 -4.17 10.28 11.23
C GLY A 23 -3.92 8.85 11.75
N MET A 24 -3.56 7.92 10.87
CA MET A 24 -3.17 6.55 11.21
C MET A 24 -1.68 6.37 11.00
N THR A 25 -0.97 5.77 11.95
CA THR A 25 0.47 5.53 11.82
C THR A 25 0.73 4.34 10.89
N ILE A 26 1.57 4.53 9.89
CA ILE A 26 2.03 3.49 8.97
C ILE A 26 3.55 3.39 8.99
N LEU A 27 4.07 2.17 8.87
CA LEU A 27 5.51 1.91 8.76
C LEU A 27 5.87 1.70 7.30
N VAL A 28 6.71 2.59 6.75
CA VAL A 28 7.12 2.61 5.34
C VAL A 28 8.58 2.20 5.23
N ARG A 29 8.89 1.23 4.35
CA ARG A 29 10.26 0.88 3.98
C ARG A 29 10.77 1.87 2.94
N GLN A 30 11.91 2.52 3.17
CA GLN A 30 12.38 3.63 2.33
C GLN A 30 12.88 3.20 0.95
N SER A 31 13.52 2.02 0.84
CA SER A 31 14.10 1.57 -0.44
C SER A 31 13.08 1.36 -1.56
N ASP A 32 11.83 1.03 -1.23
CA ASP A 32 10.78 0.72 -2.21
C ASP A 32 9.44 1.40 -1.93
N GLY A 33 9.28 2.08 -0.80
CA GLY A 33 8.05 2.75 -0.39
C GLY A 33 6.94 1.81 0.09
N TYR A 34 7.20 0.50 0.26
CA TYR A 34 6.16 -0.45 0.66
C TYR A 34 5.81 -0.28 2.13
N ILE A 35 4.56 -0.56 2.44
CA ILE A 35 3.99 -0.33 3.76
C ILE A 35 3.83 -1.66 4.49
N ASN A 36 4.27 -1.74 5.75
CA ASN A 36 4.08 -2.94 6.56
C ASN A 36 2.61 -3.06 7.00
N ALA A 37 1.83 -3.83 6.24
CA ALA A 37 0.41 -4.07 6.50
C ALA A 37 0.16 -4.93 7.75
N THR A 38 1.11 -5.81 8.10
CA THR A 38 1.03 -6.59 9.34
C THR A 38 1.05 -5.67 10.55
N GLN A 39 2.07 -4.81 10.63
CA GLN A 39 2.21 -3.85 11.72
C GLN A 39 1.02 -2.89 11.75
N PHE A 40 0.53 -2.43 10.60
CA PHE A 40 -0.63 -1.55 10.54
C PHE A 40 -1.90 -2.20 11.10
N TYR A 41 -2.18 -3.46 10.78
CA TYR A 41 -3.33 -4.21 11.33
C TYR A 41 -3.22 -4.45 12.84
N GLU A 42 -2.00 -4.73 13.32
CA GLU A 42 -1.74 -5.06 14.73
C GLU A 42 -2.01 -3.86 15.65
N GLN A 43 -1.75 -2.63 15.20
CA GLN A 43 -2.10 -1.40 15.93
C GLN A 43 -3.61 -1.30 16.29
N TYR A 44 -4.47 -2.02 15.57
CA TYR A 44 -5.92 -2.03 15.77
C TYR A 44 -6.44 -3.36 16.32
N ASN A 45 -5.58 -4.16 16.94
CA ASN A 45 -5.90 -5.49 17.48
C ASN A 45 -6.47 -6.45 16.42
N LYS A 46 -6.05 -6.31 15.16
CA LYS A 46 -6.45 -7.18 14.05
C LYS A 46 -5.23 -7.93 13.50
N ARG A 47 -5.47 -9.00 12.74
CA ARG A 47 -4.42 -9.80 12.09
C ARG A 47 -4.55 -9.68 10.58
N PHE A 48 -3.54 -9.12 9.91
CA PHE A 48 -3.56 -8.93 8.45
C PHE A 48 -3.81 -10.23 7.68
N ARG A 49 -3.29 -11.37 8.18
CA ARG A 49 -3.53 -12.69 7.58
C ARG A 49 -5.01 -13.06 7.44
N ARG A 50 -5.90 -12.50 8.27
CA ARG A 50 -7.35 -12.70 8.13
C ARG A 50 -7.91 -11.99 6.90
N LEU A 51 -7.35 -10.85 6.50
CA LEU A 51 -7.75 -10.18 5.27
C LEU A 51 -7.35 -11.01 4.04
N LEU A 52 -6.12 -11.54 4.05
CA LEU A 52 -5.54 -12.31 2.93
C LEU A 52 -6.40 -13.49 2.47
N ILE A 53 -7.19 -14.08 3.37
CA ILE A 53 -8.01 -15.26 3.06
C ILE A 53 -9.41 -14.90 2.58
N THR A 54 -9.84 -13.63 2.69
CA THR A 54 -11.16 -13.20 2.24
C THR A 54 -11.24 -13.14 0.72
N ASP A 55 -12.39 -13.48 0.15
CA ASP A 55 -12.57 -13.41 -1.31
C ASP A 55 -12.57 -11.96 -1.80
N HIS A 56 -13.17 -11.03 -1.05
CA HIS A 56 -13.11 -9.59 -1.37
C HIS A 56 -11.68 -9.05 -1.50
N TRP A 57 -10.75 -9.52 -0.67
CA TRP A 57 -9.34 -9.14 -0.81
C TRP A 57 -8.71 -9.70 -2.08
N LYS A 58 -9.00 -10.97 -2.43
CA LYS A 58 -8.48 -11.59 -3.66
C LYS A 58 -9.01 -10.86 -4.90
N ASP A 59 -10.30 -10.54 -4.91
CA ASP A 59 -10.95 -9.81 -6.00
C ASP A 59 -10.35 -8.40 -6.14
N TYR A 60 -10.14 -7.71 -5.02
CA TYR A 60 -9.50 -6.39 -5.02
C TYR A 60 -8.06 -6.44 -5.54
N ILE A 61 -7.24 -7.41 -5.07
CA ILE A 61 -5.88 -7.58 -5.56
C ILE A 61 -5.86 -7.89 -7.06
N LYS A 62 -6.79 -8.70 -7.55
CA LYS A 62 -6.92 -8.98 -8.98
C LYS A 62 -7.20 -7.70 -9.75
N ALA A 63 -8.21 -6.93 -9.33
CA ALA A 63 -8.57 -5.67 -10.00
C ALA A 63 -7.41 -4.66 -10.02
N GLU A 64 -6.69 -4.50 -8.91
CA GLU A 64 -5.54 -3.60 -8.83
C GLU A 64 -4.36 -4.08 -9.69
N THR A 65 -4.17 -5.41 -9.76
CA THR A 65 -3.13 -6.00 -10.63
C THR A 65 -3.46 -5.81 -12.10
N ASP A 66 -4.72 -6.01 -12.49
CA ASP A 66 -5.20 -5.78 -13.86
C ASP A 66 -4.98 -4.30 -14.27
N GLU A 67 -5.29 -3.34 -13.39
CA GLU A 67 -5.06 -1.91 -13.65
C GLU A 67 -3.56 -1.57 -13.83
N LEU A 68 -2.68 -2.16 -13.01
CA LEU A 68 -1.23 -1.99 -13.15
C LEU A 68 -0.71 -2.56 -14.47
N ILE A 69 -1.24 -3.70 -14.90
CA ILE A 69 -0.89 -4.31 -16.19
C ILE A 69 -1.31 -3.37 -17.31
N ASP A 70 -2.55 -2.87 -17.31
CA ASP A 70 -3.05 -1.95 -18.34
C ASP A 70 -2.23 -0.66 -18.42
N GLN A 71 -1.89 -0.07 -17.26
CA GLN A 71 -1.01 1.10 -17.20
C GLN A 71 0.40 0.82 -17.76
N SER A 72 0.94 -0.37 -17.52
CA SER A 72 2.26 -0.77 -18.04
C SER A 72 2.27 -1.01 -19.55
N GLN A 73 1.19 -1.57 -20.11
CA GLN A 73 1.08 -1.84 -21.55
C GLN A 73 0.85 -0.56 -22.37
N ASN A 74 0.18 0.43 -21.78
CA ASN A 74 -0.03 1.74 -22.41
C ASN A 74 1.23 2.63 -22.38
N MET A 75 2.24 2.26 -21.59
CA MET A 75 3.52 2.96 -21.49
C MET A 75 4.55 2.32 -22.45
N GLN A 76 4.26 2.33 -23.76
CA GLN A 76 5.23 1.94 -24.79
C GLN A 76 6.36 2.98 -24.84
N ILE A 77 7.50 2.67 -24.22
CA ILE A 77 8.74 3.40 -24.49
C ILE A 77 9.31 2.83 -25.79
N THR A 78 9.21 3.60 -26.87
CA THR A 78 9.98 3.33 -28.08
C THR A 78 11.43 3.68 -27.80
N ASP A 79 12.25 2.70 -27.39
CA ASP A 79 13.69 2.87 -27.50
C ASP A 79 14.05 3.01 -28.99
N GLU A 80 15.03 3.85 -29.29
CA GLU A 80 15.52 4.18 -30.65
C GLU A 80 15.97 2.96 -31.48
N LYS A 81 15.98 1.77 -30.86
CA LYS A 81 16.39 0.48 -31.44
C LYS A 81 15.23 -0.52 -31.62
N GLY A 82 13.98 -0.13 -31.40
CA GLY A 82 12.80 -0.94 -31.78
C GLY A 82 12.54 -2.20 -30.94
N PHE A 83 13.16 -2.34 -29.77
CA PHE A 83 12.86 -3.44 -28.84
C PHE A 83 11.88 -2.99 -27.76
N ALA A 84 10.63 -3.48 -27.83
CA ALA A 84 9.65 -3.30 -26.77
C ALA A 84 10.07 -4.12 -25.54
N SER A 85 10.67 -3.47 -24.54
CA SER A 85 10.92 -4.09 -23.24
C SER A 85 9.63 -4.04 -22.42
N LYS A 86 8.91 -5.16 -22.36
CA LYS A 86 7.78 -5.32 -21.42
C LYS A 86 8.33 -5.30 -20.00
N ARG A 87 8.20 -4.17 -19.29
CA ARG A 87 8.48 -4.12 -17.85
C ARG A 87 7.48 -5.04 -17.15
N ALA A 88 7.98 -5.95 -16.31
CA ALA A 88 7.11 -6.76 -15.46
C ALA A 88 6.31 -5.81 -14.54
N PRO A 89 5.02 -6.09 -14.29
CA PRO A 89 4.22 -5.27 -13.39
C PRO A 89 4.86 -5.27 -11.99
N PRO A 90 4.79 -4.14 -11.25
CA PRO A 90 5.28 -4.08 -9.87
C PRO A 90 4.63 -5.16 -9.01
N GLN A 91 5.43 -5.81 -8.15
CA GLN A 91 4.92 -6.83 -7.24
C GLN A 91 3.97 -6.21 -6.20
N ILE A 92 2.66 -6.45 -6.27
CA ILE A 92 1.67 -5.79 -5.40
C ILE A 92 1.90 -5.98 -3.89
N MET A 93 2.55 -7.07 -3.48
CA MET A 93 2.84 -7.41 -2.09
C MET A 93 3.95 -8.46 -1.97
N TYR A 94 4.74 -8.40 -0.90
CA TYR A 94 5.71 -9.43 -0.53
C TYR A 94 5.77 -9.61 1.01
N GLN A 95 6.59 -10.54 1.48
CA GLN A 95 6.71 -10.85 2.91
C GLN A 95 8.17 -10.84 3.37
N ILE A 96 8.44 -10.20 4.51
CA ILE A 96 9.72 -10.23 5.22
C ILE A 96 9.56 -11.07 6.49
N ASN A 97 10.33 -12.16 6.62
CA ASN A 97 10.23 -13.08 7.76
C ASN A 97 11.53 -13.28 8.55
N LYS A 98 12.67 -12.83 8.02
CA LYS A 98 14.02 -13.05 8.57
C LYS A 98 14.87 -11.80 8.37
N GLY A 99 15.95 -11.66 9.12
CA GLY A 99 16.93 -10.59 8.95
C GLY A 99 16.57 -9.24 9.56
N TYR A 100 15.43 -9.14 10.24
CA TYR A 100 14.96 -7.92 10.88
C TYR A 100 14.35 -8.20 12.26
N ASP A 101 14.22 -7.17 13.10
CA ASP A 101 13.46 -7.28 14.35
C ASP A 101 11.97 -7.53 14.06
N ASN A 102 11.25 -8.11 15.03
CA ASN A 102 9.88 -8.58 14.81
C ASN A 102 8.92 -7.48 14.36
N GLN A 103 9.09 -6.24 14.82
CA GLN A 103 8.25 -5.11 14.43
C GLN A 103 8.40 -4.68 12.96
N TYR A 104 9.49 -5.08 12.29
CA TYR A 104 9.72 -4.81 10.86
C TYR A 104 9.48 -6.05 10.00
N LYS A 105 9.11 -7.18 10.58
CA LYS A 105 8.67 -8.36 9.84
C LYS A 105 7.19 -8.24 9.47
N GLY A 106 6.76 -9.01 8.48
CA GLY A 106 5.37 -9.07 8.07
C GLY A 106 5.18 -8.93 6.56
N TYR A 107 3.94 -8.62 6.17
CA TYR A 107 3.56 -8.39 4.79
C TYR A 107 3.76 -6.92 4.45
N TYR A 108 4.50 -6.68 3.38
CA TYR A 108 4.75 -5.37 2.81
C TYR A 108 3.92 -5.22 1.55
N VAL A 109 3.05 -4.21 1.52
CA VAL A 109 2.10 -3.97 0.44
C VAL A 109 2.47 -2.73 -0.34
N HIS A 110 2.16 -2.75 -1.64
CA HIS A 110 2.30 -1.57 -2.49
C HIS A 110 1.40 -0.43 -1.98
N PRO A 111 1.83 0.84 -2.01
CA PRO A 111 1.07 1.97 -1.47
C PRO A 111 -0.35 2.11 -2.00
N ARG A 112 -0.62 1.68 -3.24
CA ARG A 112 -1.97 1.70 -3.83
C ARG A 112 -3.01 0.91 -3.00
N LEU A 113 -2.57 -0.14 -2.31
CA LEU A 113 -3.46 -0.97 -1.49
C LEU A 113 -3.83 -0.33 -0.14
N ILE A 114 -3.15 0.74 0.27
CA ILE A 114 -3.31 1.30 1.63
C ILE A 114 -4.72 1.83 1.88
N ASN A 115 -5.39 2.36 0.85
CA ASN A 115 -6.73 2.91 0.98
C ASN A 115 -7.74 1.82 1.36
N TYR A 116 -7.77 0.71 0.61
CA TYR A 116 -8.64 -0.43 0.90
C TYR A 116 -8.33 -1.06 2.27
N ILE A 117 -7.04 -1.20 2.58
CA ILE A 117 -6.59 -1.69 3.88
C ILE A 117 -7.11 -0.79 5.01
N ALA A 118 -6.98 0.53 4.88
CA ALA A 118 -7.46 1.48 5.87
C ALA A 118 -9.00 1.42 6.04
N ILE A 119 -9.75 1.22 4.96
CA ILE A 119 -11.22 1.00 5.01
C ILE A 119 -11.55 -0.23 5.85
N CYS A 120 -10.82 -1.32 5.67
CA CYS A 120 -11.04 -2.58 6.40
C CYS A 120 -10.70 -2.48 7.90
N ILE A 121 -9.74 -1.62 8.26
CA ILE A 121 -9.28 -1.47 9.64
C ILE A 121 -10.12 -0.43 10.41
N SER A 122 -10.49 0.68 9.76
CA SER A 122 -11.06 1.86 10.40
C SER A 122 -12.41 2.28 9.78
N PRO A 123 -13.55 2.04 10.47
CA PRO A 123 -14.85 2.53 10.02
C PRO A 123 -14.90 4.07 9.88
N LYS A 124 -14.15 4.79 10.74
CA LYS A 124 -14.03 6.26 10.63
C LYS A 124 -13.38 6.67 9.31
N TYR A 125 -12.34 5.95 8.88
CA TYR A 125 -11.70 6.19 7.59
C TYR A 125 -12.66 5.92 6.44
N ALA A 126 -13.42 4.81 6.49
CA ALA A 126 -14.44 4.51 5.48
C ALA A 126 -15.49 5.64 5.33
N VAL A 127 -15.91 6.25 6.45
CA VAL A 127 -16.83 7.41 6.43
C VAL A 127 -16.19 8.63 5.76
N ILE A 128 -14.89 8.87 5.97
CA ILE A 128 -14.15 9.97 5.33
C ILE A 128 -14.10 9.74 3.82
N VAL A 129 -13.73 8.53 3.38
CA VAL A 129 -13.66 8.18 1.95
C VAL A 129 -15.02 8.36 1.27
N ARG A 130 -16.10 7.89 1.89
CA ARG A 130 -17.46 8.10 1.37
C ARG A 130 -17.76 9.59 1.17
N LYS A 131 -17.49 10.43 2.17
CA LYS A 131 -17.74 11.89 2.06
C LYS A 131 -16.97 12.54 0.91
N ILE A 132 -15.74 12.09 0.65
CA ILE A 132 -14.93 12.57 -0.48
C ILE A 132 -15.60 12.17 -1.79
N MET A 133 -16.01 10.90 -1.92
CA MET A 133 -16.69 10.41 -3.13
C MET A 133 -18.05 11.08 -3.35
N ASP A 134 -18.85 11.28 -2.30
CA ASP A 134 -20.13 11.99 -2.36
C ASP A 134 -19.92 13.43 -2.88
N SER A 135 -18.92 14.14 -2.36
CA SER A 135 -18.61 15.51 -2.79
C SER A 135 -18.13 15.57 -4.24
N ILE A 136 -17.35 14.60 -4.72
CA ILE A 136 -16.96 14.54 -6.13
C ILE A 136 -18.19 14.32 -7.01
N ASN A 137 -19.10 13.43 -6.61
CA ASN A 137 -20.30 13.14 -7.36
C ASN A 137 -21.25 14.34 -7.42
N GLU A 138 -21.42 15.07 -6.33
CA GLU A 138 -22.21 16.32 -6.28
C GLU A 138 -21.62 17.42 -7.18
N ASN A 139 -20.29 17.54 -7.24
CA ASN A 139 -19.60 18.55 -8.06
C ASN A 139 -19.41 18.15 -9.54
N SER A 140 -19.71 16.90 -9.89
CA SER A 140 -19.61 16.40 -11.28
C SER A 140 -20.94 16.49 -12.04
N GLN A 141 -22.00 16.98 -11.38
CA GLN A 141 -23.31 17.26 -11.96
C GLN A 141 -23.46 18.76 -12.28
#